data_AF-A0A8S3JES5-F1
#
_entry.id   AF-A0A8S3JES5-F1
#
_cell.length_a   1.000
_cell.length_b   1.000
_cell.length_c   1.000
_cell.angle_alpha   90.00
_cell.angle_beta   90.00
_cell.angle_gamma   90.00
#
_symmetry.space_group_name_H-M   'P 1'
#
loop_
_entity.id
_entity.type
_entity.pdbx_description
1 polymer ?
#
loop_
_entity_poly.entity_id
_entity_poly.type
_entity_poly.pdbx_seq_one_letter_code
_entity_poly.pdbx_strand_id
1 'polypeptide(L)'
;MGALRERLGRSEPFDIKYVEIGNEDFFAASSYSYRWPAFYNVLSQRYPNITFIATTTKSISSPPAVDDHDYQVPLFFIQNFRRYENIPRPSPKVLVGEFAVINDDDSKINNPFGAGRLDYPSIKSAVAESVYRIGFERNSDVIIGGCYAPVLQNIFNTQWTPNLIVFNDSSVVKSTSYLAQKMFGQNLGNIILNSTATNSSFTHQSVEKGQEGDG
;
A
#
# COMPACT_ATOMS: atom_id res chain seq x y z
N MET A 1 20.68 -4.62 -23.05
CA MET A 1 20.18 -3.38 -22.43
C MET A 1 21.17 -2.69 -21.49
N GLY A 2 22.06 -3.39 -20.77
CA GLY A 2 23.10 -2.75 -19.94
C GLY A 2 23.97 -1.72 -20.67
N ALA A 3 24.46 -2.05 -21.86
CA ALA A 3 25.22 -1.11 -22.70
C ALA A 3 24.40 0.12 -23.15
N LEU A 4 23.07 0.01 -23.27
CA LEU A 4 22.23 1.18 -23.59
C LEU A 4 22.10 2.10 -22.37
N ARG A 5 21.87 1.53 -21.17
CA ARG A 5 21.84 2.28 -19.90
C ARG A 5 23.13 3.08 -19.69
N GLU A 6 24.27 2.46 -19.98
CA GLU A 6 25.59 3.10 -19.91
C GLU A 6 25.75 4.23 -20.95
N ARG A 7 25.41 3.98 -22.22
CA ARG A 7 25.45 5.01 -23.27
C ARG A 7 24.54 6.20 -22.98
N LEU A 8 23.47 6.01 -22.21
CA LEU A 8 22.57 7.07 -21.76
C LEU A 8 23.05 7.77 -20.47
N GLY A 9 24.28 7.51 -20.02
CA GLY A 9 24.94 8.26 -18.95
C GLY A 9 24.91 7.59 -17.56
N ARG A 10 24.49 6.32 -17.46
CA ARG A 10 24.49 5.58 -16.19
C ARG A 10 25.24 4.26 -16.31
N SER A 11 26.51 4.23 -15.89
CA SER A 11 27.34 3.02 -15.87
C SER A 11 26.86 1.99 -14.83
N GLU A 12 26.51 2.43 -13.63
CA GLU A 12 26.13 1.55 -12.49
C GLU A 12 24.67 1.10 -12.52
N PRO A 13 24.37 -0.22 -12.35
CA PRO A 13 23.00 -0.72 -12.39
C PRO A 13 22.11 -0.01 -11.35
N PHE A 14 20.79 0.01 -11.61
CA PHE A 14 19.82 0.41 -10.61
C PHE A 14 19.65 -0.71 -9.59
N ASP A 15 19.50 -0.36 -8.33
CA ASP A 15 19.15 -1.32 -7.28
C ASP A 15 17.65 -1.65 -7.39
N ILE A 16 17.35 -2.80 -7.97
CA ILE A 16 15.98 -3.30 -8.17
C ILE A 16 15.81 -4.52 -7.28
N LYS A 17 15.01 -4.38 -6.23
CA LYS A 17 14.71 -5.45 -5.26
C LYS A 17 13.40 -6.17 -5.54
N TYR A 18 12.47 -5.47 -6.19
CA TYR A 18 11.11 -5.94 -6.44
C TYR A 18 10.74 -5.77 -7.90
N VAL A 19 10.06 -6.77 -8.46
CA VAL A 19 9.43 -6.71 -9.78
C VAL A 19 8.05 -7.32 -9.67
N GLU A 20 7.02 -6.55 -9.99
CA GLU A 20 5.67 -7.06 -10.12
C GLU A 20 5.45 -7.65 -11.52
N ILE A 21 4.78 -8.80 -11.59
CA ILE A 21 4.47 -9.48 -12.87
C ILE A 21 3.00 -9.28 -13.19
N GLY A 22 2.71 -8.21 -13.92
CA GLY A 22 1.35 -7.84 -14.33
C GLY A 22 0.84 -6.63 -13.55
N ASN A 23 -0.48 -6.47 -13.51
CA ASN A 23 -1.22 -5.50 -12.70
C ASN A 23 -2.68 -5.95 -12.63
N GLU A 24 -3.24 -6.03 -11.43
CA GLU A 24 -4.67 -6.38 -11.22
C GLU A 24 -5.16 -7.61 -12.01
N ASP A 25 -4.33 -8.64 -12.15
CA ASP A 25 -4.69 -9.81 -12.94
C ASP A 25 -5.79 -10.66 -12.31
N PHE A 26 -6.30 -10.28 -11.14
CA PHE A 26 -7.57 -10.78 -10.62
C PHE A 26 -8.75 -10.54 -11.57
N PHE A 27 -8.67 -9.57 -12.49
CA PHE A 27 -9.62 -9.39 -13.60
C PHE A 27 -9.45 -10.44 -14.72
N ALA A 28 -8.27 -11.04 -14.84
CA ALA A 28 -7.91 -11.99 -15.89
C ALA A 28 -7.32 -13.30 -15.32
N ALA A 29 -7.77 -13.71 -14.12
CA ALA A 29 -7.13 -14.74 -13.30
C ALA A 29 -7.00 -16.09 -14.04
N SER A 30 -7.97 -16.45 -14.88
CA SER A 30 -7.90 -17.66 -15.70
C SER A 30 -6.63 -17.70 -16.56
N SER A 31 -6.29 -16.60 -17.23
CA SER A 31 -5.06 -16.51 -18.03
C SER A 31 -3.80 -16.34 -17.17
N TYR A 32 -3.92 -15.77 -15.98
CA TYR A 32 -2.79 -15.58 -15.08
C TYR A 32 -2.19 -16.91 -14.62
N SER A 33 -3.01 -17.97 -14.55
CA SER A 33 -2.57 -19.34 -14.23
C SER A 33 -1.42 -19.84 -15.11
N TYR A 34 -1.38 -19.47 -16.40
CA TYR A 34 -0.28 -19.83 -17.31
C TYR A 34 0.73 -18.69 -17.50
N ARG A 35 0.29 -17.42 -17.42
CA ARG A 35 1.21 -16.28 -17.59
C ARG A 35 2.19 -16.19 -16.43
N TRP A 36 1.71 -16.24 -15.18
CA TRP A 36 2.59 -16.17 -14.01
C TRP A 36 3.75 -17.18 -14.07
N PRO A 37 3.54 -18.51 -14.20
CA PRO A 37 4.66 -19.44 -14.25
C PRO A 37 5.55 -19.25 -15.48
N ALA A 38 5.00 -18.84 -16.63
CA ALA A 38 5.80 -18.59 -17.83
C ALA A 38 6.80 -17.44 -17.62
N PHE A 39 6.39 -16.36 -16.95
CA PHE A 39 7.26 -15.23 -16.64
C PHE A 39 8.14 -15.49 -15.40
N TYR A 40 7.52 -15.89 -14.29
CA TYR A 40 8.20 -16.08 -13.00
C TYR A 40 9.34 -17.10 -13.10
N ASN A 41 9.13 -18.25 -13.74
CA ASN A 41 10.14 -19.30 -13.79
C ASN A 41 11.41 -18.85 -14.53
N VAL A 42 11.27 -18.13 -15.64
CA VAL A 42 12.42 -17.64 -16.41
C VAL A 42 13.12 -16.48 -15.71
N LEU A 43 12.34 -15.55 -15.16
CA LEU A 43 12.88 -14.35 -14.51
C LEU A 43 13.57 -14.68 -13.19
N SER A 44 12.98 -15.54 -12.35
CA SER A 44 13.56 -15.93 -11.06
C SER A 44 14.85 -16.72 -11.18
N GLN A 45 15.00 -17.54 -12.23
CA GLN A 45 16.27 -18.23 -12.52
C GLN A 45 17.37 -17.25 -12.91
N ARG A 46 17.04 -16.19 -13.64
CA ARG A 46 18.03 -15.21 -14.12
C ARG A 46 18.33 -14.11 -13.10
N TYR A 47 17.38 -13.79 -12.24
CA TYR A 47 17.49 -12.73 -11.23
C TYR A 47 17.04 -13.26 -9.86
N PRO A 48 17.79 -14.21 -9.26
CA PRO A 48 17.39 -14.87 -8.02
C PRO A 48 17.35 -13.94 -6.80
N ASN A 49 17.96 -12.75 -6.89
CA ASN A 49 17.97 -11.76 -5.82
C ASN A 49 16.79 -10.77 -5.88
N ILE A 50 15.92 -10.86 -6.89
CA ILE A 50 14.71 -10.05 -7.01
C ILE A 50 13.53 -10.81 -6.40
N THR A 51 12.76 -10.12 -5.56
CA THR A 51 11.46 -10.63 -5.11
C THR A 51 10.41 -10.31 -6.17
N PHE A 52 9.79 -11.35 -6.73
CA PHE A 52 8.71 -11.20 -7.69
C PHE A 52 7.35 -11.15 -6.99
N ILE A 53 6.55 -10.15 -7.34
CA ILE A 53 5.24 -9.87 -6.75
C ILE A 53 4.15 -10.31 -7.74
N ALA A 54 3.25 -11.17 -7.27
CA ALA A 54 2.05 -11.56 -8.02
C ALA A 54 0.92 -10.56 -7.79
N THR A 55 0.05 -10.39 -8.79
CA THR A 55 -1.07 -9.43 -8.72
C THR A 55 -2.40 -10.11 -8.38
N THR A 56 -2.37 -11.43 -8.16
CA THR A 56 -3.49 -12.24 -7.67
C THR A 56 -3.01 -13.61 -7.23
N THR A 57 -3.68 -14.19 -6.24
CA THR A 57 -3.53 -15.59 -5.81
C THR A 57 -4.71 -16.48 -6.21
N LYS A 58 -5.72 -15.94 -6.91
CA LYS A 58 -6.94 -16.69 -7.28
C LYS A 58 -6.67 -17.92 -8.15
N SER A 59 -5.57 -17.91 -8.91
CA SER A 59 -5.24 -18.91 -9.93
C SER A 59 -3.82 -19.47 -9.79
N ILE A 60 -3.09 -19.10 -8.73
CA ILE A 60 -1.72 -19.53 -8.47
C ILE A 60 -1.54 -19.80 -6.98
N SER A 61 -0.63 -20.72 -6.64
CA SER A 61 -0.32 -21.04 -5.25
C SER A 61 1.06 -20.52 -4.86
N SER A 62 1.15 -19.91 -3.67
CA SER A 62 2.41 -19.62 -2.98
C SER A 62 3.44 -18.78 -3.76
N PRO A 63 3.07 -17.61 -4.32
CA PRO A 63 4.07 -16.68 -4.85
C PRO A 63 4.98 -16.14 -3.72
N PRO A 64 6.18 -15.62 -4.01
CA PRO A 64 7.03 -15.00 -2.98
C PRO A 64 6.37 -13.80 -2.30
N ALA A 65 5.63 -13.01 -3.07
CA ALA A 65 4.86 -11.87 -2.61
C ALA A 65 3.59 -11.70 -3.45
N VAL A 66 2.58 -11.02 -2.89
CA VAL A 66 1.34 -10.64 -3.57
C VAL A 66 1.05 -9.15 -3.36
N ASP A 67 0.40 -8.53 -4.34
CA ASP A 67 -0.12 -7.17 -4.27
C ASP A 67 -1.63 -7.13 -3.92
N ASP A 68 -1.98 -6.37 -2.90
CA ASP A 68 -3.34 -6.09 -2.44
C ASP A 68 -3.74 -4.64 -2.79
N HIS A 69 -4.88 -4.47 -3.45
CA HIS A 69 -5.46 -3.17 -3.81
C HIS A 69 -6.78 -2.94 -3.05
N ASP A 70 -6.88 -1.85 -2.28
CA ASP A 70 -8.05 -1.51 -1.46
C ASP A 70 -8.55 -0.07 -1.69
N TYR A 71 -9.61 0.09 -2.49
CA TYR A 71 -10.32 1.35 -2.70
C TYR A 71 -11.70 1.32 -2.05
N GLN A 72 -11.83 1.99 -0.90
CA GLN A 72 -12.95 1.72 0.00
C GLN A 72 -13.44 2.95 0.80
N VAL A 73 -14.40 2.75 1.69
CA VAL A 73 -14.90 3.76 2.65
C VAL A 73 -14.13 3.71 3.98
N PRO A 74 -14.14 4.75 4.83
CA PRO A 74 -13.44 4.78 6.11
C PRO A 74 -13.66 3.54 7.00
N LEU A 75 -14.91 3.08 7.12
CA LEU A 75 -15.26 1.94 7.96
C LEU A 75 -14.53 0.65 7.55
N PHE A 76 -14.31 0.43 6.25
CA PHE A 76 -13.56 -0.74 5.78
C PHE A 76 -12.13 -0.73 6.33
N PHE A 77 -11.42 0.40 6.22
CA PHE A 77 -10.04 0.51 6.69
C PHE A 77 -9.93 0.30 8.21
N ILE A 78 -10.91 0.83 8.96
CA ILE A 78 -10.99 0.65 10.41
C ILE A 78 -11.26 -0.83 10.76
N GLN A 79 -12.23 -1.47 10.10
CA GLN A 79 -12.57 -2.88 10.34
C GLN A 79 -11.45 -3.84 9.93
N ASN A 80 -10.63 -3.46 8.96
CA ASN A 80 -9.50 -4.25 8.47
C ASN A 80 -8.18 -3.95 9.18
N PHE A 81 -8.19 -3.21 10.30
CA PHE A 81 -7.01 -2.97 11.14
C PHE A 81 -6.22 -4.26 11.46
N ARG A 82 -6.93 -5.36 11.74
CA ARG A 82 -6.34 -6.67 12.11
C ARG A 82 -6.26 -7.66 10.93
N ARG A 83 -6.50 -7.23 9.68
CA ARG A 83 -6.55 -8.11 8.50
C ARG A 83 -5.32 -9.02 8.39
N TYR A 84 -4.13 -8.46 8.64
CA TYR A 84 -2.87 -9.17 8.47
C TYR A 84 -2.40 -9.96 9.69
N GLU A 85 -3.03 -9.78 10.87
CA GLU A 85 -2.66 -10.52 12.09
C GLU A 85 -2.88 -12.03 11.94
N ASN A 86 -3.91 -12.42 11.18
CA ASN A 86 -4.35 -13.81 11.03
C ASN A 86 -3.72 -14.55 9.84
N ILE A 87 -2.77 -13.94 9.12
CA ILE A 87 -2.08 -14.62 8.03
C ILE A 87 -1.14 -15.70 8.64
N PRO A 88 -1.18 -16.97 8.16
CA PRO A 88 -0.27 -18.00 8.62
C PRO A 88 1.19 -17.65 8.39
N ARG A 89 2.07 -18.13 9.27
CA ARG A 89 3.53 -18.03 9.09
C ARG A 89 4.08 -19.46 8.88
N PRO A 90 4.87 -19.73 7.82
CA PRO A 90 5.27 -18.82 6.74
C PRO A 90 4.13 -18.53 5.75
N SER A 91 4.19 -17.37 5.10
CA SER A 91 3.25 -16.91 4.06
C SER A 91 4.00 -16.14 2.95
N PRO A 92 3.40 -16.02 1.75
CA PRO A 92 3.76 -14.96 0.81
C PRO A 92 3.82 -13.61 1.52
N LYS A 93 4.82 -12.79 1.19
CA LYS A 93 4.82 -11.38 1.62
C LYS A 93 3.66 -10.63 0.98
N VAL A 94 3.25 -9.52 1.58
CA VAL A 94 2.18 -8.69 1.04
C VAL A 94 2.70 -7.28 0.81
N LEU A 95 2.56 -6.80 -0.42
CA LEU A 95 2.59 -5.39 -0.76
C LEU A 95 1.14 -4.91 -0.77
N VAL A 96 0.82 -3.82 -0.08
CA VAL A 96 -0.45 -3.10 -0.30
C VAL A 96 -0.16 -2.00 -1.31
N GLY A 97 -0.11 -2.36 -2.58
CA GLY A 97 0.40 -1.53 -3.67
C GLY A 97 -0.52 -0.37 -4.04
N GLU A 98 -1.80 -0.50 -3.73
CA GLU A 98 -2.77 0.58 -3.88
C GLU A 98 -3.75 0.60 -2.72
N PHE A 99 -3.84 1.73 -2.03
CA PHE A 99 -4.96 1.96 -1.12
C PHE A 99 -5.37 3.43 -1.06
N ALA A 100 -6.68 3.67 -0.94
CA ALA A 100 -7.24 4.98 -0.61
C ALA A 100 -8.67 4.86 -0.12
N VAL A 101 -9.05 5.72 0.84
CA VAL A 101 -10.46 6.00 1.05
C VAL A 101 -10.94 6.87 -0.11
N ILE A 102 -11.93 6.38 -0.86
CA ILE A 102 -12.45 7.06 -2.05
C ILE A 102 -13.82 7.69 -1.83
N ASN A 103 -14.51 7.33 -0.75
CA ASN A 103 -15.86 7.79 -0.45
C ASN A 103 -16.04 7.82 1.08
N ASP A 104 -16.46 8.95 1.64
CA ASP A 104 -16.57 9.12 3.10
C ASP A 104 -17.91 8.67 3.70
N ASP A 105 -18.85 8.20 2.87
CA ASP A 105 -20.13 7.65 3.31
C ASP A 105 -20.00 6.14 3.55
N ASP A 106 -19.96 5.73 4.83
CA ASP A 106 -19.80 4.32 5.22
C ASP A 106 -21.00 3.45 4.77
N SER A 107 -22.15 4.04 4.43
CA SER A 107 -23.26 3.30 3.81
C SER A 107 -22.90 2.77 2.41
N LYS A 108 -21.80 3.25 1.81
CA LYS A 108 -21.28 2.83 0.51
C LYS A 108 -20.24 1.70 0.57
N ILE A 109 -20.03 1.05 1.71
CA ILE A 109 -19.02 -0.02 1.85
C ILE A 109 -19.12 -1.14 0.78
N ASN A 110 -20.33 -1.45 0.31
CA ASN A 110 -20.57 -2.45 -0.74
C ASN A 110 -20.49 -1.88 -2.18
N ASN A 111 -20.37 -0.56 -2.32
CA ASN A 111 -20.20 0.13 -3.60
C ASN A 111 -19.47 1.48 -3.40
N PRO A 112 -18.18 1.46 -3.04
CA PRO A 112 -17.43 2.67 -2.69
C PRO A 112 -17.25 3.61 -3.90
N PHE A 113 -17.41 3.09 -5.12
CA PHE A 113 -17.37 3.84 -6.38
C PHE A 113 -18.68 4.56 -6.73
N GLY A 114 -19.74 4.36 -5.94
CA GLY A 114 -21.02 5.04 -6.14
C GLY A 114 -20.98 6.54 -5.81
N ALA A 115 -22.17 7.15 -5.76
CA ALA A 115 -22.31 8.56 -5.36
C ALA A 115 -21.68 8.84 -3.99
N GLY A 116 -21.13 10.04 -3.81
CA GLY A 116 -20.36 10.42 -2.61
C GLY A 116 -18.85 10.29 -2.76
N ARG A 117 -18.35 10.12 -3.99
CA ARG A 117 -16.92 10.13 -4.32
C ARG A 117 -16.25 11.39 -3.78
N LEU A 118 -15.10 11.21 -3.14
CA LEU A 118 -14.27 12.31 -2.68
C LEU A 118 -13.54 12.97 -3.85
N ASP A 119 -13.66 14.29 -3.98
CA ASP A 119 -12.80 15.07 -4.88
C ASP A 119 -11.37 15.15 -4.33
N TYR A 120 -11.24 15.27 -3.00
CA TYR A 120 -9.97 15.37 -2.28
C TYR A 120 -10.04 14.58 -0.98
N PRO A 121 -8.90 14.10 -0.43
CA PRO A 121 -8.90 13.41 0.85
C PRO A 121 -9.38 14.32 1.99
N SER A 122 -10.11 13.75 2.94
CA SER A 122 -10.65 14.43 4.12
C SER A 122 -9.86 14.05 5.38
N ILE A 123 -10.16 14.68 6.52
CA ILE A 123 -9.58 14.23 7.80
C ILE A 123 -10.09 12.82 8.15
N LYS A 124 -11.35 12.52 7.85
CA LYS A 124 -11.95 11.20 8.10
C LYS A 124 -11.22 10.11 7.30
N SER A 125 -10.96 10.37 6.02
CA SER A 125 -10.21 9.48 5.13
C SER A 125 -8.81 9.20 5.69
N ALA A 126 -8.07 10.27 6.02
CA ALA A 126 -6.70 10.18 6.50
C ALA A 126 -6.58 9.44 7.84
N VAL A 127 -7.54 9.62 8.75
CA VAL A 127 -7.58 8.90 10.04
C VAL A 127 -7.85 7.41 9.82
N ALA A 128 -8.82 7.05 8.97
CA ALA A 128 -9.13 5.66 8.69
C ALA A 128 -7.97 4.93 8.00
N GLU A 129 -7.34 5.58 7.01
CA GLU A 129 -6.12 5.08 6.36
C GLU A 129 -4.97 4.91 7.36
N SER A 130 -4.84 5.82 8.33
CA SER A 130 -3.84 5.71 9.40
C SER A 130 -4.09 4.49 10.28
N VAL A 131 -5.34 4.19 10.63
CA VAL A 131 -5.68 2.95 11.36
C VAL A 131 -5.21 1.73 10.57
N TYR A 132 -5.47 1.69 9.26
CA TYR A 132 -5.02 0.59 8.41
C TYR A 132 -3.49 0.47 8.36
N ARG A 133 -2.78 1.61 8.24
CA ARG A 133 -1.30 1.68 8.28
C ARG A 133 -0.70 1.16 9.58
N ILE A 134 -1.33 1.39 10.74
CA ILE A 134 -0.88 0.80 12.01
C ILE A 134 -0.97 -0.74 11.94
N GLY A 135 -2.01 -1.26 11.28
CA GLY A 135 -2.12 -2.70 10.98
C GLY A 135 -0.94 -3.22 10.16
N PHE A 136 -0.40 -2.41 9.24
CA PHE A 136 0.77 -2.78 8.43
C PHE A 136 2.02 -2.87 9.30
N GLU A 137 2.30 -1.85 10.11
CA GLU A 137 3.50 -1.81 10.96
C GLU A 137 3.52 -2.97 11.96
N ARG A 138 2.36 -3.26 12.58
CA ARG A 138 2.18 -4.41 13.49
C ARG A 138 2.45 -5.76 12.83
N ASN A 139 2.29 -5.85 11.51
CA ASN A 139 2.47 -7.07 10.71
C ASN A 139 3.59 -6.89 9.69
N SER A 140 4.60 -6.07 10.00
CA SER A 140 5.77 -5.82 9.14
C SER A 140 6.66 -7.05 8.93
N ASP A 141 6.40 -8.15 9.66
CA ASP A 141 6.95 -9.46 9.37
C ASP A 141 6.39 -10.06 8.07
N VAL A 142 5.17 -9.68 7.66
CA VAL A 142 4.49 -10.12 6.43
C VAL A 142 4.37 -8.99 5.39
N ILE A 143 4.05 -7.78 5.84
CA ILE A 143 3.83 -6.61 4.99
C ILE A 143 5.16 -5.95 4.63
N ILE A 144 5.46 -5.87 3.33
CA ILE A 144 6.71 -5.30 2.81
C ILE A 144 6.57 -3.84 2.36
N GLY A 145 5.36 -3.34 2.23
CA GLY A 145 5.11 -1.96 1.81
C GLY A 145 3.63 -1.62 1.74
N GLY A 146 3.34 -0.32 1.74
CA GLY A 146 2.00 0.21 1.56
C GLY A 146 2.07 1.53 0.78
N CYS A 147 1.34 1.62 -0.32
CA CYS A 147 1.40 2.70 -1.29
C CYS A 147 0.01 3.32 -1.48
N TYR A 148 -0.13 4.60 -1.11
CA TYR A 148 -1.37 5.32 -1.40
C TYR A 148 -1.47 5.56 -2.92
N ALA A 149 -2.65 5.36 -3.49
CA ALA A 149 -2.89 5.58 -4.90
C ALA A 149 -4.23 6.30 -5.17
N PRO A 150 -4.29 7.19 -6.18
CA PRO A 150 -3.17 7.70 -6.98
C PRO A 150 -2.40 8.84 -6.27
N VAL A 151 -1.13 9.01 -6.62
CA VAL A 151 -0.26 9.99 -5.96
C VAL A 151 -0.53 11.43 -6.41
N LEU A 152 -0.75 11.65 -7.70
CA LEU A 152 -0.75 12.98 -8.32
C LEU A 152 -2.09 13.30 -8.97
N GLN A 153 -2.53 14.55 -8.85
CA GLN A 153 -3.71 15.09 -9.53
C GLN A 153 -3.41 16.47 -10.12
N ASN A 154 -3.50 16.57 -11.45
CA ASN A 154 -3.60 17.88 -12.10
C ASN A 154 -5.06 18.33 -12.07
N ILE A 155 -5.35 19.43 -11.36
CA ILE A 155 -6.73 19.92 -11.20
C ILE A 155 -7.42 20.28 -12.52
N PHE A 156 -6.65 20.58 -13.56
CA PHE A 156 -7.20 20.92 -14.87
C PHE A 156 -7.44 19.70 -15.77
N ASN A 157 -6.94 18.52 -15.39
CA ASN A 157 -7.13 17.30 -16.15
C ASN A 157 -7.08 16.08 -15.23
N THR A 158 -8.19 15.85 -14.53
CA THR A 158 -8.35 14.78 -13.54
C THR A 158 -9.17 13.63 -14.12
N GLN A 159 -8.68 12.39 -14.00
CA GLN A 159 -9.39 11.17 -14.41
C GLN A 159 -9.85 10.33 -13.20
N TRP A 160 -9.25 10.55 -12.03
CA TRP A 160 -9.53 9.82 -10.81
C TRP A 160 -9.34 10.75 -9.62
N THR A 161 -10.19 10.60 -8.60
CA THR A 161 -10.10 11.26 -7.29
C THR A 161 -10.40 10.26 -6.17
N PRO A 162 -10.00 10.50 -4.92
CA PRO A 162 -9.06 11.54 -4.48
C PRO A 162 -7.61 11.14 -4.76
N ASN A 163 -6.66 12.08 -4.59
CA ASN A 163 -5.23 11.86 -4.83
C ASN A 163 -4.40 12.47 -3.70
N LEU A 164 -3.18 11.94 -3.52
CA LEU A 164 -2.31 12.31 -2.40
C LEU A 164 -1.84 13.77 -2.50
N ILE A 165 -1.41 14.19 -3.69
CA ILE A 165 -0.86 15.51 -3.98
C ILE A 165 -1.61 16.09 -5.18
N VAL A 166 -2.15 17.28 -4.97
CA VAL A 166 -2.92 18.02 -5.97
C VAL A 166 -2.08 19.19 -6.47
N PHE A 167 -2.08 19.47 -7.77
CA PHE A 167 -1.27 20.55 -8.31
C PHE A 167 -1.91 21.21 -9.52
N ASN A 168 -1.43 22.42 -9.81
CA ASN A 168 -1.60 23.13 -11.06
C ASN A 168 -0.22 23.59 -11.59
N ASP A 169 -0.20 24.51 -12.56
CA ASP A 169 1.02 25.05 -13.16
C ASP A 169 1.92 25.84 -12.19
N SER A 170 1.36 26.39 -11.11
CA SER A 170 2.09 27.27 -10.19
C SER A 170 2.09 26.83 -8.72
N SER A 171 1.37 25.79 -8.36
CA SER A 171 1.05 25.49 -6.96
C SER A 171 0.80 24.00 -6.70
N VAL A 172 1.10 23.60 -5.47
CA VAL A 172 0.93 22.23 -4.97
C VAL A 172 0.18 22.27 -3.65
N VAL A 173 -0.84 21.43 -3.52
CA VAL A 173 -1.61 21.20 -2.30
C VAL A 173 -1.32 19.78 -1.81
N LYS A 174 -0.92 19.69 -0.55
CA LYS A 174 -0.69 18.44 0.18
C LYS A 174 -1.98 18.07 0.90
N SER A 175 -2.59 16.95 0.54
CA SER A 175 -3.84 16.51 1.14
C SER A 175 -3.68 16.10 2.63
N THR A 176 -4.79 15.89 3.32
CA THR A 176 -4.81 15.28 4.66
C THR A 176 -4.15 13.90 4.65
N SER A 177 -4.46 13.07 3.64
CA SER A 177 -3.81 11.77 3.46
C SER A 177 -2.32 11.89 3.20
N TYR A 178 -1.84 12.92 2.47
CA TYR A 178 -0.40 13.17 2.31
C TYR A 178 0.27 13.40 3.67
N LEU A 179 -0.35 14.22 4.53
CA LEU A 179 0.20 14.49 5.86
C LEU A 179 0.25 13.21 6.71
N ALA A 180 -0.80 12.38 6.64
CA ALA A 180 -0.81 11.07 7.30
C ALA A 180 0.30 10.15 6.77
N GLN A 181 0.38 9.93 5.45
CA GLN A 181 1.42 9.08 4.85
C GLN A 181 2.82 9.61 5.13
N LYS A 182 3.02 10.94 5.15
CA LYS A 182 4.29 11.56 5.53
C LYS A 182 4.65 11.23 6.99
N MET A 183 3.70 11.26 7.93
CA MET A 183 3.96 10.89 9.33
C MET A 183 4.45 9.45 9.44
N PHE A 184 3.79 8.49 8.78
CA PHE A 184 4.25 7.09 8.77
C PHE A 184 5.61 6.93 8.07
N GLY A 185 5.79 7.57 6.91
CA GLY A 185 7.02 7.42 6.11
C GLY A 185 8.26 8.08 6.74
N GLN A 186 8.09 9.09 7.59
CA GLN A 186 9.19 9.80 8.26
C GLN A 186 9.47 9.34 9.68
N ASN A 187 8.57 8.56 10.29
CA ASN A 187 8.70 8.07 11.67
C ASN A 187 8.70 6.53 11.72
N LEU A 188 9.33 5.89 10.73
CA LEU A 188 9.40 4.43 10.65
C LEU A 188 10.51 3.89 11.59
N GLY A 189 10.11 3.16 12.62
CA GLY A 189 11.03 2.43 13.50
C GLY A 189 11.61 1.18 12.85
N ASN A 190 12.65 0.59 13.46
CA ASN A 190 13.26 -0.68 13.05
C ASN A 190 12.88 -1.86 13.96
N ILE A 191 12.10 -1.62 15.02
CA ILE A 191 11.65 -2.61 16.00
C ILE A 191 10.16 -2.37 16.24
N ILE A 192 9.38 -3.46 16.35
CA ILE A 192 7.98 -3.41 16.75
C ILE A 192 7.88 -3.61 18.27
N LEU A 193 7.34 -2.61 18.97
CA LEU A 193 7.03 -2.70 20.39
C LEU A 193 5.59 -3.21 20.56
N ASN A 194 5.44 -4.28 21.34
CA ASN A 194 4.12 -4.85 21.63
C ASN A 194 3.36 -3.94 22.58
N SER A 195 2.21 -3.43 22.15
CA SER A 195 1.33 -2.61 22.97
C SER A 195 -0.12 -3.07 22.86
N THR A 196 -0.85 -2.95 23.97
CA THR A 196 -2.27 -3.26 24.08
C THR A 196 -2.99 -2.03 24.62
N ALA A 197 -4.00 -1.55 23.89
CA ALA A 197 -4.85 -0.47 24.40
C ALA A 197 -5.76 -1.02 25.51
N THR A 198 -5.66 -0.46 26.71
CA THR A 198 -6.38 -0.95 27.92
C THR A 198 -7.73 -0.27 28.16
N ASN A 199 -8.03 0.85 27.49
CA ASN A 199 -9.29 1.58 27.60
C ASN A 199 -9.90 1.83 26.23
N SER A 200 -10.70 0.89 25.73
CA SER A 200 -11.34 0.94 24.41
C SER A 200 -12.50 1.94 24.29
N SER A 201 -12.82 2.70 25.35
CA SER A 201 -13.96 3.63 25.37
C SER A 201 -13.64 5.07 24.98
N PHE A 202 -12.38 5.49 24.92
CA PHE A 202 -12.01 6.84 24.48
C PHE A 202 -10.67 6.86 23.74
N THR A 203 -10.71 7.26 22.48
CA THR A 203 -9.54 7.68 21.72
C THR A 203 -9.04 9.02 22.28
N HIS A 204 -7.77 9.13 22.69
CA HIS A 204 -6.85 10.25 22.36
C HIS A 204 -5.45 10.13 23.03
N GLN A 205 -4.42 10.30 22.18
CA GLN A 205 -3.02 10.77 22.37
C GLN A 205 -2.10 10.00 23.34
N SER A 206 -0.78 9.89 23.16
CA SER A 206 0.20 10.05 22.07
C SER A 206 1.50 9.48 22.66
N VAL A 207 2.27 8.67 21.95
CA VAL A 207 3.58 8.24 22.47
C VAL A 207 4.55 9.42 22.45
N GLU A 208 4.92 9.91 23.63
CA GLU A 208 6.18 10.64 23.77
C GLU A 208 7.34 9.65 23.58
N LYS A 209 8.43 10.11 22.98
CA LYS A 209 9.66 9.33 22.90
C LYS A 209 10.21 9.17 24.32
N GLY A 210 9.97 8.01 24.94
CA GLY A 210 10.63 7.61 26.18
C GLY A 210 12.14 7.59 25.99
N GLN A 211 12.89 7.89 27.05
CA GLN A 211 14.32 7.55 27.08
C GLN A 211 14.45 6.02 27.11
N GLU A 212 15.55 5.48 26.56
CA GLU A 212 15.80 4.03 26.55
C GLU A 212 15.63 3.44 27.95
N GLY A 213 14.65 2.55 28.15
CA GLY A 213 14.52 1.82 29.41
C GLY A 213 13.12 1.37 29.86
N ASP A 214 12.03 1.88 29.27
CA ASP A 214 10.73 1.74 29.95
C ASP A 214 9.70 0.99 29.09
N GLY A 215 9.58 -0.32 29.34
CA GLY A 215 8.37 -1.13 29.14
C GLY A 215 8.15 -1.79 27.78
#